data_AF-A0A673JJ50-F1
#
_entry.id   AF-A0A673JJ50-F1
#
_cell.length_a   1.000
_cell.length_b   1.000
_cell.length_c   1.000
_cell.angle_alpha   90.00
_cell.angle_beta   90.00
_cell.angle_gamma   90.00
#
_symmetry.space_group_name_H-M   'P 1'
#
loop_
_entity.id
_entity.type
_entity.pdbx_description
1 polymer ?
#
loop_
_entity_poly.entity_id
_entity_poly.type
_entity_poly.pdbx_seq_one_letter_code
_entity_poly.pdbx_strand_id
1 'polypeptide(L)'
;MLCVSITGGKVQIHEDEECDGSKRPVDEDTCFERPCFKWYTTPWSECTKTCGVGVRMRDVKCYQGRELVRGCDPLTKPVNKQTCALQPCPTEPPGVPKFCHYFLTLTLF
;
A
#
# COMPACT_ATOMS: atom_id res chain seq x y z
N MET A 1 -15.65 -11.02 -46.89
CA MET A 1 -15.16 -9.98 -45.97
C MET A 1 -13.85 -10.50 -45.42
N LEU A 2 -12.74 -9.76 -45.43
CA LEU A 2 -11.44 -10.37 -45.07
C LEU A 2 -11.43 -10.88 -43.62
N CYS A 3 -11.33 -12.20 -43.45
CA CYS A 3 -11.19 -12.83 -42.14
C CYS A 3 -9.71 -12.93 -41.78
N VAL A 4 -9.36 -12.52 -40.56
CA VAL A 4 -7.96 -12.45 -40.13
C VAL A 4 -7.83 -12.90 -38.68
N SER A 5 -6.85 -13.76 -38.39
CA SER A 5 -6.50 -14.19 -37.04
C SER A 5 -5.10 -13.68 -36.66
N ILE A 6 -4.90 -13.37 -35.37
CA ILE A 6 -3.58 -12.98 -34.84
C ILE A 6 -3.12 -14.04 -33.85
N THR A 7 -2.06 -14.77 -34.17
CA THR A 7 -1.43 -15.73 -33.24
C THR A 7 0.05 -15.38 -33.10
N GLY A 8 0.51 -15.13 -31.86
CA GLY A 8 1.90 -14.76 -31.59
C GLY A 8 2.35 -13.47 -32.31
N GLY A 9 1.44 -12.50 -32.48
CA GLY A 9 1.72 -11.22 -33.12
C GLY A 9 1.83 -11.26 -34.66
N LYS A 10 1.54 -12.40 -35.30
CA LYS A 10 1.48 -12.53 -36.76
C LYS A 10 0.04 -12.55 -37.23
N VAL A 11 -0.21 -11.82 -38.31
CA VAL A 11 -1.50 -11.69 -38.99
C VAL A 11 -1.64 -12.81 -40.02
N GLN A 12 -2.69 -13.63 -39.94
CA GLN A 12 -3.01 -14.65 -40.93
C GLN A 12 -4.39 -14.39 -41.55
N ILE A 13 -4.48 -14.47 -42.88
CA ILE A 13 -5.71 -14.25 -43.64
C ILE A 13 -6.36 -15.61 -43.90
N HIS A 14 -7.63 -15.74 -43.59
CA HIS A 14 -8.43 -16.95 -43.78
C HIS A 14 -9.52 -16.73 -44.83
N GLU A 15 -9.93 -17.82 -45.48
CA GLU A 15 -11.06 -17.86 -46.40
C GLU A 15 -12.40 -17.69 -45.63
N ASP A 16 -13.40 -17.12 -46.28
CA ASP A 16 -14.68 -16.73 -45.64
C ASP A 16 -15.44 -17.94 -45.03
N GLU A 17 -15.28 -19.15 -45.58
CA GLU A 17 -15.95 -20.37 -45.11
C GLU A 17 -15.43 -20.88 -43.74
N GLU A 18 -14.20 -20.51 -43.40
CA GLU A 18 -13.54 -20.91 -42.15
C GLU A 18 -13.77 -19.90 -41.01
N CYS A 19 -14.34 -18.75 -41.37
CA CYS A 19 -14.68 -17.64 -40.49
C CYS A 19 -16.08 -17.82 -39.88
N ASP A 20 -16.24 -18.79 -38.98
CA ASP A 20 -17.47 -18.90 -38.19
C ASP A 20 -17.52 -17.76 -37.16
N GLY A 21 -18.55 -16.91 -37.23
CA GLY A 21 -18.77 -15.81 -36.27
C GLY A 21 -18.89 -16.28 -34.82
N SER A 22 -19.19 -17.57 -34.61
CA SER A 22 -19.21 -18.21 -33.28
C SER A 22 -17.82 -18.45 -32.70
N LYS A 23 -16.78 -18.49 -33.54
CA LYS A 23 -15.37 -18.64 -33.15
C LYS A 23 -14.65 -17.29 -33.01
N ARG A 24 -15.37 -16.18 -33.15
CA ARG A 24 -14.82 -14.85 -32.94
C ARG A 24 -14.29 -14.78 -31.49
N PRO A 25 -12.99 -14.50 -31.28
CA PRO A 25 -12.50 -14.26 -29.94
C PRO A 25 -13.22 -13.05 -29.34
N VAL A 26 -13.28 -12.98 -28.01
CA VAL A 26 -13.90 -11.85 -27.30
C VAL A 26 -13.25 -10.55 -27.81
N ASP A 27 -14.06 -9.54 -28.14
CA ASP A 27 -13.59 -8.28 -28.75
C ASP A 27 -12.62 -7.50 -27.82
N GLU A 28 -12.53 -7.89 -26.55
CA GLU A 28 -11.66 -7.31 -25.55
C GLU A 28 -10.92 -8.43 -24.81
N ASP A 29 -9.64 -8.62 -25.16
CA ASP A 29 -8.72 -9.44 -24.38
C ASP A 29 -7.58 -8.55 -23.88
N THR A 30 -7.15 -8.80 -22.66
CA THR A 30 -6.21 -7.94 -21.96
C THR A 30 -4.79 -8.29 -22.38
N CYS A 31 -4.08 -7.34 -22.99
CA CYS A 31 -2.68 -7.53 -23.41
C CYS A 31 -1.77 -7.63 -22.17
N PHE A 32 -1.62 -8.84 -21.61
CA PHE A 32 -0.90 -9.08 -20.35
C PHE A 32 0.57 -9.53 -20.51
N GLU A 33 1.34 -8.93 -21.42
CA GLU A 33 2.79 -9.22 -21.50
C GLU A 33 3.67 -7.97 -21.60
N ARG A 34 3.32 -6.93 -20.85
CA ARG A 34 4.33 -5.98 -20.37
C ARG A 34 4.65 -6.36 -18.94
N PRO A 35 5.92 -6.32 -18.48
CA PRO A 35 6.20 -6.63 -17.09
C PRO A 35 5.37 -5.68 -16.21
N CYS A 36 4.44 -6.27 -15.46
CA CYS A 36 3.42 -5.51 -14.75
C CYS A 36 4.10 -4.60 -13.70
N PHE A 37 3.88 -3.30 -13.82
CA PHE A 37 4.26 -2.35 -12.78
C PHE A 37 3.44 -2.64 -11.53
N LYS A 38 4.09 -2.96 -10.41
CA LYS A 38 3.41 -3.29 -9.17
C LYS A 38 3.98 -2.49 -7.99
N TRP A 39 3.08 -1.93 -7.19
CA TRP A 39 3.43 -1.35 -5.91
C TRP A 39 3.76 -2.44 -4.89
N TYR A 40 4.89 -2.29 -4.23
CA TYR A 40 5.33 -3.10 -3.11
C TYR A 40 5.46 -2.23 -1.87
N THR A 41 5.02 -2.74 -0.73
CA THR A 41 5.10 -2.03 0.55
C THR A 41 5.77 -2.88 1.61
N THR A 42 6.63 -2.28 2.42
CA THR A 42 7.13 -2.95 3.63
C THR A 42 6.06 -2.98 4.72
N PRO A 43 6.24 -3.80 5.77
CA PRO A 43 5.49 -3.64 7.00
C PRO A 43 5.64 -2.22 7.55
N TRP A 44 4.65 -1.81 8.35
CA TRP A 44 4.71 -0.55 9.07
C TRP A 44 5.79 -0.59 10.15
N SER A 45 6.50 0.52 10.30
CA SER A 45 7.38 0.77 11.45
C SER A 45 6.59 0.76 12.75
N GLU A 46 7.32 0.72 13.86
CA GLU A 46 6.76 1.08 15.15
C GLU A 46 6.24 2.52 15.16
N CYS A 47 5.32 2.79 16.08
CA CYS A 47 4.77 4.12 16.28
C CYS A 47 5.86 5.04 16.83
N THR A 48 5.94 6.28 16.35
CA THR A 48 6.93 7.27 16.82
C THR A 48 6.82 7.60 18.31
N LYS A 49 5.69 7.28 18.93
CA LYS A 49 5.46 7.42 20.36
C LYS A 49 5.14 6.06 20.96
N THR A 50 5.43 5.90 22.24
CA THR A 50 5.03 4.74 23.05
C THR A 50 3.68 4.94 23.75
N CYS A 51 3.14 6.16 23.74
CA CYS A 51 1.83 6.52 24.28
C CYS A 51 1.18 7.66 23.48
N GLY A 52 -0.13 7.79 23.56
CA GLY A 52 -0.93 8.80 22.88
C GLY A 52 -0.93 8.63 21.36
N VAL A 53 -1.09 9.75 20.65
CA VAL A 53 -1.16 9.79 19.18
C VAL A 53 0.22 10.06 18.58
N GLY A 54 0.69 9.11 17.77
CA GLY A 54 1.94 9.17 17.02
C GLY A 54 1.75 8.88 15.53
N VAL A 55 2.85 8.63 14.83
CA VAL A 55 2.86 8.31 13.39
C VAL A 55 3.71 7.06 13.17
N ARG A 56 3.32 6.22 12.22
CA ARG A 56 4.13 5.10 11.72
C ARG A 56 4.35 5.23 10.22
N MET A 57 5.49 4.76 9.75
CA MET A 57 5.92 4.90 8.36
C MET A 57 6.18 3.53 7.72
N ARG A 58 6.09 3.45 6.39
CA ARG A 58 6.52 2.28 5.62
C ARG A 58 7.11 2.73 4.29
N ASP A 59 7.92 1.89 3.70
CA ASP A 59 8.43 2.11 2.36
C ASP A 59 7.39 1.67 1.32
N VAL A 60 7.28 2.44 0.25
CA VAL A 60 6.42 2.18 -0.90
C VAL A 60 7.28 2.29 -2.15
N LYS A 61 7.49 1.18 -2.83
CA LYS A 61 8.41 1.04 -3.97
C LYS A 61 7.65 0.46 -5.15
N CYS A 62 7.97 0.91 -6.36
CA CYS A 62 7.37 0.38 -7.58
C CYS A 62 8.38 -0.54 -8.28
N TYR A 63 7.93 -1.73 -8.65
CA TYR A 63 8.75 -2.69 -9.36
C TYR A 63 8.17 -3.03 -10.73
N GLN A 64 9.06 -3.23 -11.70
CA GLN A 64 8.76 -3.84 -12.98
C GLN A 64 9.57 -5.15 -13.05
N GLY A 65 8.90 -6.28 -12.85
CA GLY A 65 9.59 -7.56 -12.64
C GLY A 65 10.47 -7.52 -11.38
N ARG A 66 11.80 -7.46 -11.55
CA ARG A 66 12.78 -7.39 -10.45
C ARG A 66 13.44 -6.01 -10.30
N GLU A 67 13.16 -5.08 -11.21
CA GLU A 67 13.81 -3.77 -11.23
C GLU A 67 12.98 -2.72 -10.49
N LEU A 68 13.66 -1.86 -9.73
CA LEU A 68 13.04 -0.72 -9.04
C LEU A 68 12.85 0.43 -10.04
N VAL A 69 11.61 0.83 -10.28
CA VAL A 69 11.24 1.82 -11.29
C VAL A 69 10.34 2.91 -10.70
N ARG A 70 10.09 3.99 -11.46
CA ARG A 70 9.14 5.06 -11.10
C ARG A 70 7.83 5.02 -11.90
N GLY A 71 7.63 3.98 -12.71
CA GLY A 71 6.55 3.90 -13.70
C GLY A 71 5.17 3.48 -13.18
N CYS A 72 4.99 3.22 -11.88
CA CYS A 72 3.67 2.87 -11.36
C CYS A 72 2.75 4.09 -11.30
N ASP A 73 1.46 3.84 -11.49
CA ASP A 73 0.42 4.87 -11.43
C ASP A 73 0.38 5.56 -10.05
N PRO A 74 0.59 6.89 -9.98
CA PRO A 74 0.49 7.65 -8.73
C PRO A 74 -0.88 7.56 -8.06
N LEU A 75 -1.97 7.35 -8.81
CA LEU A 75 -3.33 7.26 -8.26
C LEU A 75 -3.52 6.01 -7.41
N THR A 76 -2.79 4.94 -7.70
CA THR A 76 -2.84 3.68 -6.96
C THR A 76 -1.76 3.60 -5.88
N LYS A 77 -0.96 4.66 -5.68
CA LYS A 77 0.16 4.68 -4.75
C LYS A 77 -0.31 4.48 -3.30
N PRO A 78 0.13 3.41 -2.62
CA PRO A 78 -0.20 3.21 -1.22
C PRO A 78 0.34 4.31 -0.31
N VAL A 79 -0.36 4.57 0.80
CA VAL A 79 0.10 5.53 1.83
C VAL A 79 1.41 5.07 2.47
N ASN A 80 2.37 5.97 2.63
CA ASN A 80 3.66 5.70 3.27
C ASN A 80 3.73 6.16 4.73
N LYS A 81 2.76 6.95 5.19
CA LYS A 81 2.64 7.45 6.56
C LYS A 81 1.21 7.32 7.02
N GLN A 82 1.01 6.92 8.28
CA GLN A 82 -0.31 6.92 8.89
C GLN A 82 -0.23 7.17 10.40
N THR A 83 -1.32 7.69 10.95
CA THR A 83 -1.47 7.91 12.39
C THR A 83 -1.60 6.58 13.14
N CYS A 84 -1.00 6.51 14.32
CA CYS A 84 -1.18 5.42 15.28
C CYS A 84 -1.64 6.01 16.62
N ALA A 85 -2.63 5.38 17.24
CA ALA A 85 -3.13 5.74 18.56
C ALA A 85 -2.80 4.61 19.54
N LEU A 86 -2.04 4.93 20.57
CA LEU A 86 -1.68 4.04 21.66
C LEU A 86 -2.39 4.44 22.96
N GLN A 87 -2.07 3.74 24.05
CA GLN A 87 -2.59 4.07 25.37
C GLN A 87 -2.30 5.52 25.74
N PRO A 88 -3.19 6.20 26.48
CA PRO A 88 -2.95 7.56 26.96
C PRO A 88 -1.60 7.67 27.67
N CYS A 89 -0.91 8.79 27.47
CA CYS A 89 0.35 9.01 28.15
C CYS A 89 0.12 9.17 29.65
N PRO A 90 0.98 8.58 30.50
CA PRO A 90 0.98 8.86 31.93
C PRO A 90 1.12 10.36 32.15
N THR A 91 0.20 10.94 32.92
CA THR A 91 0.23 12.34 33.30
C THR A 91 1.09 12.57 34.55
N GLU A 92 1.47 11.51 35.25
CA GLU A 92 2.25 11.57 36.49
C GLU A 92 3.75 11.47 36.15
N PRO A 93 4.60 12.39 36.64
CA PRO A 93 6.03 12.31 36.41
C PRO A 93 6.59 11.06 37.10
N PRO A 94 7.50 10.32 36.45
CA PRO A 94 8.14 9.18 37.09
C PRO A 94 8.95 9.67 38.30
N GLY A 95 8.48 9.34 39.51
CA GLY A 95 9.19 9.62 40.76
C GLY A 95 8.58 10.69 41.65
N VAL A 96 7.35 11.16 41.43
CA VAL A 96 6.66 11.98 42.44
C VAL A 96 6.08 11.04 43.51
N PRO A 97 6.61 11.02 44.75
CA PRO A 97 5.95 10.30 45.82
C PRO A 97 4.57 10.93 46.06
N LYS A 98 3.54 10.09 46.15
CA LYS A 98 2.13 10.45 46.44
C LYS A 98 1.92 11.18 47.78
N PHE A 99 2.99 11.50 48.51
CA PHE A 99 2.98 12.14 49.80
C PHE A 99 3.51 13.58 49.71
N CYS A 100 2.77 14.44 49.00
CA CYS A 100 2.60 15.82 49.46
C CYS A 100 1.37 15.90 50.39
N HIS A 101 1.19 14.92 51.28
CA HIS A 101 0.34 15.11 52.46
C HIS A 101 1.10 16.00 53.43
N TYR A 102 1.04 17.31 53.16
CA TYR A 102 0.76 18.34 54.16
C TYR A 102 1.41 18.08 55.54
N PHE A 103 2.74 18.07 55.65
CA PHE A 103 3.47 18.29 56.92
C PHE A 103 3.30 19.75 57.42
N LEU A 104 2.16 20.38 57.12
CA LEU A 104 1.82 21.77 57.46
C LEU A 104 0.83 21.87 58.61
N THR A 105 0.44 20.76 59.25
CA THR A 105 -0.27 20.82 60.54
C THR A 105 0.69 20.54 61.70
N LEU A 106 1.29 21.64 62.19
CA LEU A 106 1.62 21.88 63.60
C LEU A 106 2.86 21.18 64.20
N THR A 107 4.06 21.55 63.76
CA THR A 107 5.13 21.85 64.73
C THR A 107 5.08 23.35 65.04
N LEU A 108 4.38 23.72 66.12
CA LEU A 108 4.55 24.93 66.95
C LEU A 108 3.27 25.13 67.78
N PHE A 109 3.16 24.40 68.90
CA PHE A 109 2.80 24.87 70.25
C PHE A 109 3.00 23.70 71.23
#